data_AF-A0A5B7UYG1-F1
#
_entry.id   AF-A0A5B7UYG1-F1
#
_cell.length_a   1.000
_cell.length_b   1.000
_cell.length_c   1.000
_cell.angle_alpha   90.00
_cell.angle_beta   90.00
_cell.angle_gamma   90.00
#
_symmetry.space_group_name_H-M   'P 1'
#
loop_
_entity.id
_entity.type
_entity.pdbx_description
1 polymer ?
#
loop_
_entity_poly.entity_id
_entity_poly.type
_entity_poly.pdbx_seq_one_letter_code
_entity_poly.pdbx_strand_id
1 'polypeptide(L)'
;MTIRILPAVGDPDAARSLSGLAAQLPDAEPAAPVADSTELLDTLARLAAESVDELPEVVLVHERIAPVPALDLIRDLVLRFPAVGVVLVTADTSPALLTAAMDCGARGIVPHPPAYDALAERVQAAAGWATGMRRHLGTGAVDLYGPGSGAAAPGSGQVIAVTGAKGGVGTTLTAVQLALAAQASGRSTALLDLDLQSGDVASYLDVQFRRSVADLAAISDLTPRVVQDAVYAHETGIGLLLAPAEGERGEEITERVARQTVHALRGRYDVVVVDCGTYVTPAGAAVVETADQAVLLLTPDVVAVRAAKRMVRLWDRLQIRKAEETVTVVNRHTRGTEIQPALVARVTGTRAARTTVPDVPKELHGAVDAGRLHDLDAKSTVKQALWGLAGELGVVEPETGGARKSGRGLRRAPKSDRGAVTLEFAGMFPLLLAVLGILWQCALYGYSYSLAGNAADEAARAAAAAVVSGDAGACDSAAKEHLPGAWQDARVSCAAEGDVMKARVDIKVPVFFPGVTTGWEVHAQAGAAVEGDDTP
;
A
#
# COMPACT_ATOMS: atom_id res chain seq x y z
N MET A 1 1.07 11.17 33.85
CA MET A 1 1.47 12.45 33.19
C MET A 1 1.04 13.51 34.16
N THR A 2 1.96 14.30 34.71
CA THR A 2 1.65 15.18 35.83
C THR A 2 0.91 16.43 35.34
N ILE A 3 -0.19 16.79 35.99
CA ILE A 3 -1.05 17.94 35.66
C ILE A 3 -0.57 19.13 36.51
N ARG A 4 0.06 20.13 35.88
CA ARG A 4 0.41 21.37 36.56
C ARG A 4 -0.81 22.28 36.61
N ILE A 5 -1.15 22.69 37.82
CA ILE A 5 -2.36 23.48 38.09
C ILE A 5 -1.93 24.83 38.65
N LEU A 6 -2.36 25.92 38.04
CA LEU A 6 -2.13 27.27 38.53
C LEU A 6 -3.45 27.89 39.03
N PRO A 7 -3.66 28.00 40.35
CA PRO A 7 -4.82 28.71 40.89
C PRO A 7 -4.64 30.22 40.77
N ALA A 8 -5.64 30.90 40.24
CA ALA A 8 -5.73 32.36 40.17
C ALA A 8 -6.90 32.82 41.03
N VAL A 9 -6.59 33.23 42.27
CA VAL A 9 -7.58 33.42 43.33
C VAL A 9 -7.22 34.63 44.17
N GLY A 10 -8.02 35.70 44.08
CA GLY A 10 -7.80 36.92 44.86
C GLY A 10 -8.28 36.87 46.31
N ASP A 11 -9.04 35.83 46.69
CA ASP A 11 -9.45 35.61 48.07
C ASP A 11 -8.50 34.61 48.77
N PRO A 12 -7.78 35.00 49.84
CA PRO A 12 -6.82 34.13 50.53
C PRO A 12 -7.43 32.86 51.12
N ASP A 13 -8.71 32.88 51.50
CA ASP A 13 -9.40 31.73 52.10
C ASP A 13 -9.77 30.72 51.01
N ALA A 14 -10.35 31.21 49.91
CA ALA A 14 -10.56 30.40 48.72
C ALA A 14 -9.25 29.83 48.16
N ALA A 15 -8.16 30.61 48.13
CA ALA A 15 -6.85 30.18 47.62
C ALA A 15 -6.28 28.99 48.42
N ARG A 16 -6.37 29.05 49.76
CA ARG A 16 -5.94 27.96 50.65
C ARG A 16 -6.78 26.71 50.47
N SER A 17 -8.10 26.87 50.39
CA SER A 17 -9.04 25.76 50.16
C SER A 17 -8.78 25.07 48.81
N LEU A 18 -8.67 25.85 47.74
CA LEU A 18 -8.46 25.35 46.38
C LEU A 18 -7.11 24.64 46.23
N SER A 19 -6.03 25.23 46.77
CA SER A 19 -4.70 24.64 46.71
C SER A 19 -4.62 23.35 47.53
N GLY A 20 -5.28 23.31 48.70
CA GLY A 20 -5.34 22.12 49.54
C GLY A 20 -6.08 20.95 48.89
N LEU A 21 -7.15 21.23 48.13
CA LEU A 21 -7.86 20.20 47.35
C LEU A 21 -7.10 19.80 46.09
N ALA A 22 -6.49 20.74 45.37
CA ALA A 22 -5.68 20.45 44.19
C ALA A 22 -4.47 19.56 44.55
N ALA A 23 -3.86 19.75 45.73
CA ALA A 23 -2.77 18.91 46.21
C ALA A 23 -3.17 17.46 46.56
N GLN A 24 -4.47 17.19 46.72
CA GLN A 24 -5.00 15.85 46.95
C GLN A 24 -5.30 15.10 45.65
N LEU A 25 -5.29 15.79 44.50
CA LEU A 25 -5.59 15.17 43.21
C LEU A 25 -4.45 14.22 42.80
N PRO A 26 -4.76 13.04 42.23
CA PRO A 26 -3.76 12.13 41.72
C PRO A 26 -3.04 12.75 40.52
N ASP A 27 -1.72 12.56 40.45
CA ASP A 27 -0.87 13.06 39.37
C ASP A 27 -0.98 14.58 39.14
N ALA A 28 -1.24 15.37 40.18
CA ALA A 28 -1.31 16.83 40.10
C ALA A 28 -0.14 17.52 40.81
N GLU A 29 0.38 18.58 40.19
CA GLU A 29 1.38 19.49 40.76
C GLU A 29 0.78 20.91 40.83
N PRO A 30 0.14 21.28 41.96
CA PRO A 30 -0.37 22.63 42.12
C PRO A 30 0.78 23.61 42.35
N ALA A 31 0.82 24.67 41.53
CA ALA A 31 1.69 25.82 41.72
C ALA A 31 1.15 26.75 42.83
N ALA A 32 2.00 27.67 43.29
CA ALA A 32 1.57 28.71 44.22
C ALA A 32 0.44 29.56 43.59
N PRO A 33 -0.64 29.85 44.34
CA PRO A 33 -1.75 30.64 43.82
C PRO A 33 -1.30 32.08 43.51
N VAL A 34 -1.74 32.61 42.38
CA VAL A 34 -1.57 34.03 42.03
C VAL A 34 -2.77 34.84 42.54
N ALA A 35 -2.50 36.03 43.06
CA ALA A 35 -3.50 36.81 43.80
C ALA A 35 -4.37 37.70 42.89
N ASP A 36 -3.90 38.02 41.69
CA ASP A 36 -4.62 38.91 40.78
C ASP A 36 -4.45 38.53 39.30
N SER A 37 -5.28 39.12 38.45
CA SER A 37 -5.31 38.82 37.01
C SER A 37 -4.07 39.31 36.27
N THR A 38 -3.39 40.35 36.78
CA THR A 38 -2.20 40.91 36.15
C THR A 38 -1.01 39.98 36.36
N GLU A 39 -0.79 39.54 37.59
CA GLU A 39 0.24 38.56 37.97
C GLU A 39 0.07 37.23 37.21
N LEU A 40 -1.18 36.79 37.02
CA LEU A 40 -1.49 35.60 36.22
C LEU A 40 -1.01 35.74 34.77
N LEU A 41 -1.40 36.82 34.10
CA LEU A 41 -1.06 37.06 32.70
C LEU A 41 0.45 37.20 32.51
N ASP A 42 1.13 37.92 33.40
CA ASP A 42 2.58 38.10 33.37
C ASP A 42 3.32 36.78 33.60
N THR A 43 2.82 35.94 34.51
CA THR A 43 3.40 34.61 34.78
C THR A 43 3.26 33.70 33.57
N LEU A 44 2.08 33.63 32.95
CA LEU A 44 1.87 32.83 31.75
C LEU A 44 2.64 33.36 30.55
N ALA A 45 2.74 34.68 30.38
CA ALA A 45 3.55 35.29 29.33
C ALA A 45 5.04 34.94 29.47
N ARG A 46 5.57 34.98 30.71
CA ARG A 46 6.96 34.57 31.00
C ARG A 46 7.21 33.10 30.66
N LEU A 47 6.32 32.20 31.11
CA LEU A 47 6.43 30.76 30.82
C LEU A 47 6.32 30.47 29.32
N ALA A 48 5.35 31.09 28.63
CA ALA A 48 5.19 30.93 27.18
C ALA A 48 6.39 31.43 26.37
N ALA A 49 7.09 32.47 26.86
CA ALA A 49 8.30 32.98 26.23
C ALA A 49 9.49 32.02 26.33
N GLU A 50 9.53 31.19 27.37
CA GLU A 50 10.55 30.14 27.54
C GLU A 50 10.22 28.93 26.66
N SER A 51 9.02 28.38 26.81
CA SER A 51 8.48 27.32 25.93
C SER A 51 6.99 27.13 26.19
N VAL A 52 6.25 26.72 25.15
CA VAL A 52 4.84 26.29 25.30
C VAL A 52 4.72 25.11 26.27
N ASP A 53 5.77 24.28 26.40
CA ASP A 53 5.80 23.16 27.34
C ASP A 53 5.91 23.60 28.81
N GLU A 54 6.33 24.83 29.10
CA GLU A 54 6.44 25.36 30.47
C GLU A 54 5.12 25.91 31.02
N LEU A 55 4.14 26.16 30.15
CA LEU A 55 2.80 26.58 30.59
C LEU A 55 2.13 25.51 31.47
N PRO A 56 1.27 25.86 32.43
CA PRO A 56 0.48 24.90 33.18
C PRO A 56 -0.61 24.25 32.32
N GLU A 57 -0.94 22.99 32.55
CA GLU A 57 -2.03 22.32 31.86
C GLU A 57 -3.39 22.96 32.21
N VAL A 58 -3.57 23.38 33.46
CA VAL A 58 -4.84 23.95 33.94
C VAL A 58 -4.63 25.23 34.72
N VAL A 59 -5.44 26.25 34.43
CA VAL A 59 -5.58 27.46 35.26
C VAL A 59 -6.97 27.47 35.88
N LEU A 60 -7.03 27.61 37.21
CA LEU A 60 -8.28 27.70 37.96
C LEU A 60 -8.56 29.18 38.28
N VAL A 61 -9.55 29.77 37.63
CA VAL A 61 -9.89 31.20 37.80
C VAL A 61 -11.04 31.32 38.79
N HIS A 62 -10.84 32.04 39.89
CA HIS A 62 -11.90 32.34 40.84
C HIS A 62 -12.76 33.54 40.40
N GLU A 63 -14.08 33.48 40.63
CA GLU A 63 -15.02 34.54 40.20
C GLU A 63 -14.70 35.94 40.75
N ARG A 64 -14.05 36.00 41.91
CA ARG A 64 -13.67 37.26 42.59
C ARG A 64 -12.28 37.77 42.22
N ILE A 65 -11.63 37.20 41.20
CA ILE A 65 -10.35 37.72 40.72
C ILE A 65 -10.51 39.15 40.20
N ALA A 66 -9.47 39.96 40.40
CA ALA A 66 -9.41 41.37 40.04
C ALA A 66 -8.00 41.70 39.53
N PRO A 67 -7.73 42.85 38.89
CA PRO A 67 -8.69 43.89 38.49
C PRO A 67 -9.59 43.52 37.30
N VAL A 68 -9.21 42.53 36.49
CA VAL A 68 -10.01 42.10 35.34
C VAL A 68 -11.11 41.13 35.79
N PRO A 69 -12.39 41.34 35.41
CA PRO A 69 -13.46 40.39 35.72
C PRO A 69 -13.17 38.99 35.19
N ALA A 70 -13.56 37.95 35.93
CA ALA A 70 -13.19 36.56 35.64
C ALA A 70 -13.54 36.10 34.20
N LEU A 71 -14.71 36.46 33.66
CA LEU A 71 -15.10 36.07 32.30
C LEU A 71 -14.25 36.74 31.22
N ASP A 72 -13.94 38.03 31.39
CA ASP A 72 -13.06 38.77 30.47
C ASP A 72 -11.63 38.24 30.54
N LEU A 73 -11.16 37.91 31.74
CA LEU A 73 -9.87 37.27 31.96
C LEU A 73 -9.80 35.90 31.27
N ILE A 74 -10.83 35.06 31.41
CA ILE A 74 -10.90 33.75 30.73
C ILE A 74 -10.78 33.93 29.22
N ARG A 75 -11.52 34.90 28.65
CA ARG A 75 -11.44 35.19 27.21
C ARG A 75 -10.03 35.60 26.79
N ASP A 76 -9.38 36.47 27.55
CA ASP A 76 -8.02 36.93 27.28
C ASP A 76 -7.00 35.78 27.38
N LEU A 77 -7.13 34.93 28.40
CA LEU A 77 -6.29 33.74 28.59
C LEU A 77 -6.41 32.76 27.44
N VAL A 78 -7.62 32.46 26.98
CA VAL A 78 -7.86 31.51 25.88
C VAL A 78 -7.30 32.03 24.57
N LEU A 79 -7.37 33.35 24.33
CA LEU A 79 -6.82 33.98 23.13
C LEU A 79 -5.28 34.02 23.13
N ARG A 80 -4.65 34.34 24.27
CA ARG A 80 -3.19 34.47 24.37
C ARG A 80 -2.46 33.16 24.62
N PHE A 81 -3.09 32.23 25.35
CA PHE A 81 -2.51 30.97 25.79
C PHE A 81 -3.43 29.80 25.45
N PRO A 82 -3.68 29.51 24.16
CA PRO A 82 -4.60 28.45 23.74
C PRO A 82 -4.17 27.06 24.23
N ALA A 83 -2.89 26.87 24.60
CA ALA A 83 -2.34 25.63 25.16
C ALA A 83 -2.75 25.34 26.63
N VAL A 84 -3.55 26.19 27.26
CA VAL A 84 -3.92 26.13 28.69
C VAL A 84 -5.42 25.90 28.86
N GLY A 85 -5.80 24.88 29.62
CA GLY A 85 -7.20 24.64 29.96
C GLY A 85 -7.65 25.56 31.10
N VAL A 86 -8.67 26.39 30.88
CA VAL A 86 -9.16 27.33 31.90
C VAL A 86 -10.45 26.81 32.53
N VAL A 87 -10.52 26.75 33.86
CA VAL A 87 -11.71 26.33 34.62
C VAL A 87 -12.14 27.45 35.55
N LEU A 88 -13.43 27.81 35.50
CA LEU A 88 -14.01 28.84 36.38
C LEU A 88 -14.44 28.23 37.71
N VAL A 89 -14.11 28.88 38.82
CA VAL A 89 -14.57 28.54 40.17
C VAL A 89 -15.52 29.65 40.64
N THR A 90 -16.79 29.33 40.85
CA THR A 90 -17.85 30.32 41.15
C THR A 90 -18.95 29.75 42.03
N ALA A 91 -19.54 30.59 42.88
CA ALA A 91 -20.72 30.25 43.66
C ALA A 91 -22.02 30.24 42.81
N ASP A 92 -22.02 30.91 41.65
CA ASP A 92 -23.16 30.94 40.73
C ASP A 92 -23.08 29.78 39.73
N THR A 93 -23.98 28.81 39.85
CA THR A 93 -24.07 27.68 38.91
C THR A 93 -25.29 27.81 37.99
N SER A 94 -25.76 29.04 37.74
CA SER A 94 -26.90 29.27 36.86
C SER A 94 -26.58 28.86 35.41
N PRO A 95 -27.59 28.41 34.64
CA PRO A 95 -27.41 28.13 33.22
C PRO A 95 -26.88 29.33 32.42
N ALA A 96 -27.23 30.55 32.84
CA ALA A 96 -26.76 31.78 32.19
C ALA A 96 -25.25 31.97 32.37
N LEU A 97 -24.71 31.80 33.59
CA LEU A 97 -23.27 31.90 33.81
C LEU A 97 -22.52 30.74 33.15
N LEU A 98 -23.12 29.54 33.12
CA LEU A 98 -22.55 28.40 32.40
C LEU A 98 -22.33 28.72 30.93
N THR A 99 -23.37 29.20 30.24
CA THR A 99 -23.27 29.59 28.82
C THR A 99 -22.24 30.70 28.63
N ALA A 100 -22.28 31.75 29.46
CA ALA A 100 -21.34 32.88 29.34
C ALA A 100 -19.88 32.46 29.55
N ALA A 101 -19.59 31.56 30.49
CA ALA A 101 -18.25 31.04 30.73
C ALA A 101 -17.76 30.16 29.56
N MET A 102 -18.63 29.31 29.00
CA MET A 102 -18.30 28.49 27.82
C MET A 102 -18.05 29.37 26.58
N ASP A 103 -18.86 30.42 26.37
CA ASP A 103 -18.69 31.39 25.29
C ASP A 103 -17.35 32.15 25.39
N CYS A 104 -16.85 32.37 26.61
CA CYS A 104 -15.54 32.96 26.85
C CYS A 104 -14.39 31.94 26.72
N GLY A 105 -14.68 30.65 26.53
CA GLY A 105 -13.71 29.59 26.30
C GLY A 105 -13.31 28.78 27.55
N ALA A 106 -14.02 28.93 28.67
CA ALA A 106 -13.82 28.06 29.83
C ALA A 106 -14.09 26.60 29.45
N ARG A 107 -13.27 25.68 29.96
CA ARG A 107 -13.38 24.23 29.75
C ARG A 107 -14.17 23.52 30.83
N GLY A 108 -14.50 24.22 31.90
CA GLY A 108 -15.33 23.71 32.96
C GLY A 108 -15.69 24.76 33.99
N ILE A 109 -16.65 24.41 34.84
CA ILE A 109 -17.02 25.20 36.01
C ILE A 109 -17.00 24.28 37.22
N VAL A 110 -16.44 24.77 38.31
CA VAL A 110 -16.44 24.13 39.62
C VAL A 110 -17.20 25.04 40.59
N PRO A 111 -18.22 24.52 41.30
CA PRO A 111 -18.92 25.30 42.32
C PRO A 111 -17.97 25.79 43.41
N HIS A 112 -18.22 26.97 43.97
CA HIS A 112 -17.57 27.45 45.18
C HIS A 112 -18.54 27.34 46.38
N PRO A 113 -18.15 26.66 47.48
CA PRO A 113 -16.87 25.99 47.71
C PRO A 113 -16.71 24.70 46.88
N PRO A 114 -15.49 24.40 46.40
CA PRO A 114 -15.25 23.22 45.55
C PRO A 114 -15.36 21.91 46.32
N ALA A 115 -16.10 20.96 45.75
CA ALA A 115 -16.05 19.55 46.16
C ALA A 115 -14.89 18.84 45.43
N TYR A 116 -14.26 17.87 46.10
CA TYR A 116 -13.13 17.12 45.54
C TYR A 116 -13.45 16.49 44.19
N ASP A 117 -14.58 15.76 44.08
CA ASP A 117 -14.94 15.05 42.85
C ASP A 117 -15.20 16.01 41.68
N ALA A 118 -15.89 17.12 41.95
CA ALA A 118 -16.17 18.14 40.93
C ALA A 118 -14.89 18.82 40.44
N LEU A 119 -13.95 19.09 41.35
CA LEU A 119 -12.66 19.66 40.99
C LEU A 119 -11.82 18.64 40.18
N ALA A 120 -11.76 17.39 40.63
CA ALA A 120 -11.00 16.32 40.00
C ALA A 120 -11.46 16.09 38.55
N GLU A 121 -12.77 15.95 38.33
CA GLU A 121 -13.35 15.71 37.01
C GLU A 121 -13.02 16.87 36.05
N ARG A 122 -13.20 18.11 36.51
CA ARG A 122 -12.99 19.29 35.65
C ARG A 122 -11.52 19.57 35.37
N VAL A 123 -10.64 19.34 36.33
CA VAL A 123 -9.18 19.45 36.14
C VAL A 123 -8.70 18.39 35.15
N GLN A 124 -9.12 17.13 35.27
CA GLN A 124 -8.72 16.07 34.34
C GLN A 124 -9.22 16.35 32.92
N ALA A 125 -10.48 16.79 32.76
CA ALA A 125 -11.03 17.15 31.46
C ALA A 125 -10.26 18.33 30.82
N ALA A 126 -9.97 19.38 31.59
CA ALA A 126 -9.21 20.54 31.12
C ALA A 126 -7.76 20.19 30.77
N ALA A 127 -7.10 19.35 31.57
CA ALA A 127 -5.73 18.90 31.34
C ALA A 127 -5.61 18.02 30.08
N GLY A 128 -6.58 17.12 29.87
CA GLY A 128 -6.67 16.31 28.65
C GLY A 128 -6.82 17.17 27.40
N TRP A 129 -7.64 18.23 27.48
CA TRP A 129 -7.78 19.21 26.41
C TRP A 129 -6.49 19.99 26.16
N ALA A 130 -5.84 20.51 27.21
CA ALA A 130 -4.60 21.28 27.11
C ALA A 130 -3.46 20.46 26.49
N THR A 131 -3.32 19.19 26.91
CA THR A 131 -2.35 18.24 26.34
C THR A 131 -2.64 17.99 24.86
N GLY A 132 -3.91 17.81 24.51
CA GLY A 132 -4.35 17.70 23.12
C GLY A 132 -3.96 18.94 22.31
N MET A 133 -4.29 20.13 22.82
CA MET A 133 -4.01 21.40 22.14
C MET A 133 -2.51 21.68 21.97
N ARG A 134 -1.67 21.31 22.94
CA ARG A 134 -0.21 21.43 22.81
C ARG A 134 0.38 20.55 21.72
N ARG A 135 -0.18 19.35 21.50
CA ARG A 135 0.21 18.52 20.37
C ARG A 135 -0.13 19.18 19.02
N HIS A 136 -1.17 20.02 18.97
CA HIS A 136 -1.58 20.77 17.78
C HIS A 136 -0.81 22.09 17.61
N LEU A 137 -0.44 22.76 18.69
CA LEU A 137 0.31 24.02 18.66
C LEU A 137 1.83 23.78 18.54
N GLY A 138 2.34 22.70 19.11
CA GLY A 138 3.74 22.28 19.01
C GLY A 138 4.15 21.89 17.58
N THR A 139 3.18 21.55 16.72
CA THR A 139 3.39 21.37 15.27
C THR A 139 3.37 22.68 14.47
N GLY A 140 3.19 23.84 15.14
CA GLY A 140 2.97 25.14 14.49
C GLY A 140 4.00 26.24 14.77
N ALA A 141 5.10 25.96 15.48
CA ALA A 141 6.13 26.96 15.81
C ALA A 141 7.48 26.80 15.07
N VAL A 142 7.58 25.87 14.11
CA VAL A 142 8.72 25.79 13.18
C VAL A 142 8.17 25.65 11.77
N ASP A 143 8.04 26.78 11.06
CA ASP A 143 8.14 26.92 9.59
C ASP A 143 7.55 28.27 9.11
N LEU A 144 7.96 29.36 9.76
CA LEU A 144 8.04 30.65 9.10
C LEU A 144 9.49 30.83 8.66
N TYR A 145 9.73 30.67 7.36
CA TYR A 145 11.00 30.77 6.62
C TYR A 145 11.88 29.52 6.52
N GLY A 146 11.55 28.65 5.56
CA GLY A 146 12.53 27.75 4.94
C GLY A 146 11.88 26.71 4.03
N PRO A 147 12.24 26.61 2.73
CA PRO A 147 11.78 25.51 1.90
C PRO A 147 12.74 24.32 2.04
N GLY A 148 12.22 23.18 2.52
CA GLY A 148 12.84 21.89 2.22
C GLY A 148 12.90 20.89 3.39
N SER A 149 12.64 19.65 3.01
CA SER A 149 12.80 18.38 3.75
C SER A 149 11.66 18.01 4.69
N GLY A 150 10.80 17.12 4.19
CA GLY A 150 9.83 16.39 4.98
C GLY A 150 10.52 15.46 5.96
N ALA A 151 10.09 15.57 7.21
CA ALA A 151 10.06 14.49 8.17
C ALA A 151 8.74 14.68 8.94
N ALA A 152 7.87 13.68 8.87
CA ALA A 152 6.59 13.68 9.56
C ALA A 152 6.81 13.89 11.07
N ALA A 153 6.13 14.87 11.66
CA ALA A 153 6.15 15.11 13.09
C ALA A 153 5.68 13.85 13.85
N PRO A 154 6.40 13.37 14.87
CA PRO A 154 6.04 12.16 15.58
C PRO A 154 4.80 12.40 16.45
N GLY A 155 3.65 11.87 16.04
CA GLY A 155 2.43 11.84 16.87
C GLY A 155 1.08 12.02 16.16
N SER A 156 1.03 12.15 14.83
CA SER A 156 -0.21 12.08 14.06
C SER A 156 -0.08 11.04 12.95
N GLY A 157 -1.14 10.24 12.74
CA GLY A 157 -1.16 9.21 11.71
C GLY A 157 -0.85 9.76 10.32
N GLN A 158 -0.27 8.93 9.47
CA GLN A 158 0.00 9.30 8.08
C GLN A 158 -1.27 9.18 7.24
N VAL A 159 -1.66 10.23 6.52
CA VAL A 159 -2.82 10.24 5.61
C VAL A 159 -2.35 10.15 4.17
N ILE A 160 -2.84 9.15 3.44
CA ILE A 160 -2.55 8.94 2.02
C ILE A 160 -3.86 9.03 1.24
N ALA A 161 -3.99 10.06 0.41
CA ALA A 161 -5.12 10.20 -0.51
C ALA A 161 -4.80 9.51 -1.83
N VAL A 162 -5.64 8.56 -2.25
CA VAL A 162 -5.51 7.81 -3.49
C VAL A 162 -6.60 8.25 -4.45
N THR A 163 -6.22 8.67 -5.64
CA THR A 163 -7.17 9.21 -6.64
C THR A 163 -6.82 8.77 -8.05
N GLY A 164 -7.84 8.50 -8.86
CA GLY A 164 -7.69 8.05 -10.23
C GLY A 164 -7.73 9.22 -11.21
N ALA A 165 -6.87 9.19 -12.22
CA ALA A 165 -6.92 10.12 -13.35
C ALA A 165 -8.16 9.91 -14.22
N LYS A 166 -8.71 8.69 -14.25
CA LYS A 166 -9.96 8.32 -14.95
C LYS A 166 -10.58 7.09 -14.28
N GLY A 167 -11.84 6.80 -14.59
CA GLY A 167 -12.51 5.58 -14.14
C GLY A 167 -11.79 4.30 -14.58
N GLY A 168 -11.81 3.28 -13.71
CA GLY A 168 -11.26 1.96 -14.00
C GLY A 168 -9.73 1.86 -14.03
N VAL A 169 -9.00 2.84 -13.50
CA VAL A 169 -7.52 2.77 -13.36
C VAL A 169 -7.05 1.94 -12.17
N GLY A 170 -7.96 1.45 -11.32
CA GLY A 170 -7.64 0.63 -10.14
C GLY A 170 -7.33 1.44 -8.88
N THR A 171 -7.97 2.61 -8.70
CA THR A 171 -7.86 3.45 -7.50
C THR A 171 -8.22 2.68 -6.23
N THR A 172 -9.44 2.12 -6.17
CA THR A 172 -9.94 1.34 -5.03
C THR A 172 -9.10 0.11 -4.73
N LEU A 173 -8.74 -0.66 -5.77
CA LEU A 173 -7.80 -1.79 -5.65
C LEU A 173 -6.51 -1.37 -4.95
N THR A 174 -5.94 -0.24 -5.35
CA THR A 174 -4.68 0.27 -4.81
C THR A 174 -4.86 0.77 -3.39
N ALA A 175 -5.93 1.53 -3.10
CA ALA A 175 -6.23 1.99 -1.75
C ALA A 175 -6.38 0.82 -0.76
N VAL A 176 -7.13 -0.23 -1.14
CA VAL A 176 -7.29 -1.44 -0.34
C VAL A 176 -5.95 -2.15 -0.11
N GLN A 177 -5.14 -2.35 -1.16
CA GLN A 177 -3.84 -3.04 -1.00
C GLN A 177 -2.82 -2.23 -0.20
N LEU A 178 -2.82 -0.90 -0.31
CA LEU A 178 -1.98 -0.03 0.53
C LEU A 178 -2.38 -0.15 2.01
N ALA A 179 -3.68 -0.17 2.30
CA ALA A 179 -4.18 -0.33 3.67
C ALA A 179 -3.82 -1.72 4.24
N LEU A 180 -3.98 -2.78 3.44
CA LEU A 180 -3.60 -4.13 3.85
C LEU A 180 -2.09 -4.28 4.06
N ALA A 181 -1.26 -3.64 3.23
CA ALA A 181 0.20 -3.63 3.40
C ALA A 181 0.62 -2.92 4.70
N ALA A 182 0.04 -1.75 5.00
CA ALA A 182 0.26 -1.06 6.28
C ALA A 182 -0.11 -1.93 7.47
N GLN A 183 -1.31 -2.52 7.45
CA GLN A 183 -1.79 -3.39 8.52
C GLN A 183 -0.90 -4.62 8.73
N ALA A 184 -0.48 -5.27 7.63
CA ALA A 184 0.42 -6.42 7.67
C ALA A 184 1.81 -6.05 8.24
N SER A 185 2.23 -4.79 8.10
CA SER A 185 3.47 -4.28 8.72
C SER A 185 3.35 -3.96 10.22
N GLY A 186 2.18 -4.17 10.83
CA GLY A 186 1.93 -3.91 12.24
C GLY A 186 1.49 -2.49 12.58
N ARG A 187 1.25 -1.64 11.57
CA ARG A 187 0.72 -0.29 11.75
C ARG A 187 -0.80 -0.32 11.83
N SER A 188 -1.37 0.29 12.86
CA SER A 188 -2.82 0.42 12.97
C SER A 188 -3.35 1.23 11.78
N THR A 189 -4.27 0.64 11.01
CA THR A 189 -4.67 1.21 9.71
C THR A 189 -6.17 1.40 9.59
N ALA A 190 -6.59 2.55 9.04
CA ALA A 190 -7.94 2.79 8.57
C ALA A 190 -7.97 3.01 7.05
N LEU A 191 -9.04 2.54 6.40
CA LEU A 191 -9.39 2.82 5.03
C LEU A 191 -10.72 3.59 5.02
N LEU A 192 -10.67 4.83 4.55
CA LEU A 192 -11.84 5.68 4.34
C LEU A 192 -12.19 5.68 2.85
N ASP A 193 -13.44 5.35 2.54
CA ASP A 193 -13.99 5.40 1.19
C ASP A 193 -14.73 6.73 0.98
N LEU A 194 -14.14 7.60 0.17
CA LEU A 194 -14.70 8.86 -0.31
C LEU A 194 -14.99 8.83 -1.82
N ASP A 195 -15.06 7.66 -2.46
CA ASP A 195 -15.69 7.56 -3.77
C ASP A 195 -17.23 7.57 -3.61
N LEU A 196 -17.75 8.70 -3.15
CA LEU A 196 -19.09 8.84 -2.57
C LEU A 196 -20.25 8.46 -3.51
N GLN A 197 -20.03 8.47 -4.81
CA GLN A 197 -21.05 8.13 -5.82
C GLN A 197 -20.96 6.67 -6.30
N SER A 198 -19.79 6.03 -6.19
CA SER A 198 -19.51 4.70 -6.76
C SER A 198 -18.57 3.87 -5.88
N GLY A 199 -18.66 4.02 -4.56
CA GLY A 199 -17.74 3.39 -3.62
C GLY A 199 -17.89 1.88 -3.59
N ASP A 200 -16.85 1.19 -4.05
CA ASP A 200 -16.84 -0.27 -4.21
C ASP A 200 -16.04 -1.00 -3.13
N VAL A 201 -15.48 -0.29 -2.13
CA VAL A 201 -14.62 -0.91 -1.09
C VAL A 201 -15.35 -2.06 -0.38
N ALA A 202 -16.65 -1.87 -0.08
CA ALA A 202 -17.48 -2.91 0.53
C ALA A 202 -17.56 -4.18 -0.34
N SER A 203 -17.71 -4.00 -1.65
CA SER A 203 -17.77 -5.10 -2.63
C SER A 203 -16.43 -5.82 -2.77
N TYR A 204 -15.30 -5.10 -2.76
CA TYR A 204 -13.96 -5.69 -2.85
C TYR A 204 -13.55 -6.52 -1.61
N LEU A 205 -14.22 -6.31 -0.48
CA LEU A 205 -13.93 -6.95 0.81
C LEU A 205 -15.10 -7.79 1.36
N ASP A 206 -16.17 -7.97 0.58
CA ASP A 206 -17.39 -8.70 0.95
C ASP A 206 -17.99 -8.24 2.30
N VAL A 207 -18.06 -6.91 2.48
CA VAL A 207 -18.53 -6.31 3.74
C VAL A 207 -20.01 -5.93 3.64
N GLN A 208 -20.82 -6.55 4.49
CA GLN A 208 -22.25 -6.26 4.64
C GLN A 208 -22.48 -5.33 5.85
N PHE A 209 -21.90 -4.12 5.81
CA PHE A 209 -22.03 -3.14 6.89
C PHE A 209 -22.92 -1.97 6.49
N ARG A 210 -23.82 -1.55 7.38
CA ARG A 210 -24.86 -0.56 7.07
C ARG A 210 -24.48 0.89 7.34
N ARG A 211 -23.48 1.15 8.19
CA ARG A 211 -23.08 2.55 8.47
C ARG A 211 -22.05 3.01 7.46
N SER A 212 -22.12 4.29 7.12
CA SER A 212 -21.28 4.95 6.14
C SER A 212 -20.83 6.32 6.63
N VAL A 213 -19.92 6.94 5.89
CA VAL A 213 -19.52 8.34 6.09
C VAL A 213 -20.71 9.31 6.02
N ALA A 214 -21.80 8.97 5.31
CA ALA A 214 -23.01 9.80 5.26
C ALA A 214 -23.77 9.88 6.58
N ASP A 215 -23.64 8.87 7.44
CA ASP A 215 -24.30 8.90 8.76
C ASP A 215 -23.59 9.89 9.72
N LEU A 216 -22.36 10.30 9.38
CA LEU A 216 -21.64 11.35 10.07
C LEU A 216 -22.08 12.75 9.63
N ALA A 217 -22.62 12.90 8.42
CA ALA A 217 -22.99 14.20 7.86
C ALA A 217 -24.12 14.89 8.63
N ALA A 218 -25.05 14.10 9.19
CA ALA A 218 -26.17 14.59 9.99
C ALA A 218 -25.76 15.10 11.40
N ILE A 219 -24.51 14.85 11.83
CA ILE A 219 -24.06 15.13 13.19
C ILE A 219 -23.33 16.48 13.25
N SER A 220 -23.86 17.39 14.08
CA SER A 220 -23.34 18.76 14.21
C SER A 220 -21.99 18.81 14.94
N ASP A 221 -21.85 18.01 16.00
CA ASP A 221 -20.63 17.91 16.81
C ASP A 221 -19.95 16.55 16.59
N LEU A 222 -19.06 16.50 15.59
CA LEU A 222 -18.38 15.28 15.19
C LEU A 222 -17.21 14.98 16.11
N THR A 223 -17.49 14.30 17.22
CA THR A 223 -16.43 13.87 18.16
C THR A 223 -15.67 12.64 17.63
N PRO A 224 -14.40 12.42 18.03
CA PRO A 224 -13.66 11.22 17.65
C PRO A 224 -14.34 9.90 18.02
N ARG A 225 -15.14 9.89 19.09
CA ARG A 225 -15.95 8.72 19.51
C ARG A 225 -17.06 8.41 18.50
N VAL A 226 -17.73 9.43 17.99
CA VAL A 226 -18.78 9.27 16.97
C VAL A 226 -18.21 8.70 15.68
N VAL A 227 -17.07 9.22 15.23
CA VAL A 227 -16.38 8.68 14.05
C VAL A 227 -15.99 7.21 14.29
N GLN A 228 -15.48 6.88 15.48
CA GLN A 228 -15.14 5.50 15.84
C GLN A 228 -16.34 4.55 15.77
N ASP A 229 -17.53 4.97 16.21
CA ASP A 229 -18.74 4.15 16.15
C ASP A 229 -19.21 3.86 14.71
N ALA A 230 -18.82 4.69 13.75
CA ALA A 230 -19.09 4.46 12.32
C ALA A 230 -18.03 3.59 11.64
N VAL A 231 -16.88 3.35 12.27
CA VAL A 231 -15.81 2.51 11.71
C VAL A 231 -16.12 1.03 11.94
N TYR A 232 -16.13 0.26 10.87
CA TYR A 232 -16.25 -1.19 10.89
C TYR A 232 -14.85 -1.83 11.05
N ALA A 233 -14.68 -2.70 12.05
CA ALA A 233 -13.46 -3.48 12.18
C ALA A 233 -13.51 -4.70 11.25
N HIS A 234 -12.70 -4.69 10.18
CA HIS A 234 -12.61 -5.81 9.25
C HIS A 234 -11.75 -6.95 9.82
N GLU A 235 -11.97 -8.19 9.39
CA GLU A 235 -11.27 -9.38 9.89
C GLU A 235 -9.75 -9.36 9.64
N THR A 236 -9.29 -8.60 8.65
CA THR A 236 -7.85 -8.37 8.39
C THR A 236 -7.21 -7.40 9.39
N GLY A 237 -8.00 -6.75 10.25
CA GLY A 237 -7.56 -5.80 11.26
C GLY A 237 -7.60 -4.33 10.83
N ILE A 238 -7.95 -4.02 9.57
CA ILE A 238 -8.15 -2.63 9.13
C ILE A 238 -9.50 -2.09 9.63
N GLY A 239 -9.54 -0.82 10.02
CA GLY A 239 -10.78 -0.08 10.24
C GLY A 239 -11.34 0.43 8.91
N LEU A 240 -12.59 0.14 8.58
CA LEU A 240 -13.25 0.60 7.37
C LEU A 240 -14.29 1.68 7.69
N LEU A 241 -14.24 2.80 6.98
CA LEU A 241 -15.34 3.76 6.94
C LEU A 241 -15.80 3.89 5.50
N LEU A 242 -16.97 3.32 5.21
CA LEU A 242 -17.44 3.10 3.84
C LEU A 242 -18.18 4.31 3.27
N ALA A 243 -18.21 4.41 1.94
CA ALA A 243 -19.08 5.30 1.20
C ALA A 243 -20.56 4.89 1.42
N PRO A 244 -21.52 5.82 1.24
CA PRO A 244 -22.94 5.46 1.31
C PRO A 244 -23.32 4.46 0.20
N ALA A 245 -24.23 3.53 0.51
CA ALA A 245 -24.77 2.59 -0.48
C ALA A 245 -25.61 3.30 -1.57
N GLU A 246 -26.19 4.43 -1.21
CA GLU A 246 -27.00 5.31 -2.06
C GLU A 246 -26.12 6.50 -2.48
N GLY A 247 -25.70 6.55 -3.74
CA GLY A 247 -24.71 7.53 -4.22
C GLY A 247 -25.17 8.99 -4.12
N GLU A 248 -26.49 9.25 -4.13
CA GLU A 248 -27.07 10.58 -3.93
C GLU A 248 -26.78 11.14 -2.54
N ARG A 249 -26.62 10.29 -1.52
CA ARG A 249 -26.23 10.70 -0.16
C ARG A 249 -24.79 11.18 -0.10
N GLY A 250 -23.98 10.92 -1.14
CA GLY A 250 -22.64 11.48 -1.27
C GLY A 250 -22.62 13.01 -1.26
N GLU A 251 -23.68 13.67 -1.73
CA GLU A 251 -23.81 15.14 -1.73
C GLU A 251 -23.97 15.71 -0.30
N GLU A 252 -24.35 14.89 0.68
CA GLU A 252 -24.43 15.29 2.09
C GLU A 252 -23.04 15.50 2.71
N ILE A 253 -21.99 14.92 2.11
CA ILE A 253 -20.63 14.96 2.65
C ILE A 253 -19.97 16.29 2.29
N THR A 254 -20.00 17.20 3.25
CA THR A 254 -19.29 18.47 3.15
C THR A 254 -17.79 18.31 3.39
N GLU A 255 -17.02 19.29 2.92
CA GLU A 255 -15.59 19.45 3.26
C GLU A 255 -15.34 19.37 4.77
N ARG A 256 -16.19 20.02 5.59
CA ARG A 256 -16.07 20.00 7.04
C ARG A 256 -16.14 18.57 7.59
N VAL A 257 -17.11 17.79 7.14
CA VAL A 257 -17.31 16.39 7.58
C VAL A 257 -16.11 15.56 7.18
N ALA A 258 -15.60 15.70 5.95
CA ALA A 258 -14.41 15.00 5.49
C ALA A 258 -13.17 15.34 6.33
N ARG A 259 -12.90 16.64 6.57
CA ARG A 259 -11.76 17.08 7.41
C ARG A 259 -11.86 16.55 8.83
N GLN A 260 -13.03 16.66 9.47
CA GLN A 260 -13.24 16.17 10.83
C GLN A 260 -13.09 14.64 10.92
N THR A 261 -13.60 13.91 9.92
CA THR A 261 -13.48 12.46 9.84
C THR A 261 -12.02 12.04 9.70
N VAL A 262 -11.28 12.61 8.74
CA VAL A 262 -9.85 12.32 8.55
C VAL A 262 -9.05 12.71 9.78
N HIS A 263 -9.35 13.84 10.41
CA HIS A 263 -8.69 14.28 11.64
C HIS A 263 -8.90 13.29 12.80
N ALA A 264 -10.13 12.82 13.00
CA ALA A 264 -10.45 11.82 14.02
C ALA A 264 -9.74 10.47 13.74
N LEU A 265 -9.72 10.02 12.48
CA LEU A 265 -9.02 8.79 12.09
C LEU A 265 -7.51 8.92 12.29
N ARG A 266 -6.91 10.06 11.90
CA ARG A 266 -5.48 10.35 12.04
C ARG A 266 -5.01 10.36 13.49
N GLY A 267 -5.88 10.73 14.44
CA GLY A 267 -5.57 10.68 15.86
C GLY A 267 -5.56 9.28 16.47
N ARG A 268 -6.09 8.27 15.76
CA ARG A 268 -6.28 6.90 16.26
C ARG A 268 -5.45 5.86 15.52
N TYR A 269 -5.25 6.03 14.23
CA TYR A 269 -4.57 5.08 13.37
C TYR A 269 -3.22 5.65 12.93
N ASP A 270 -2.20 4.79 12.88
CA ASP A 270 -0.86 5.14 12.39
C ASP A 270 -0.89 5.46 10.89
N VAL A 271 -1.82 4.85 10.15
CA VAL A 271 -2.05 5.06 8.72
C VAL A 271 -3.54 5.22 8.43
N VAL A 272 -3.90 6.24 7.66
CA VAL A 272 -5.23 6.44 7.09
C VAL A 272 -5.08 6.50 5.58
N VAL A 273 -5.56 5.47 4.88
CA VAL A 273 -5.66 5.48 3.43
C VAL A 273 -7.05 5.98 3.06
N VAL A 274 -7.14 6.92 2.13
CA VAL A 274 -8.42 7.46 1.65
C VAL A 274 -8.56 7.15 0.17
N ASP A 275 -9.60 6.41 -0.22
CA ASP A 275 -10.01 6.26 -1.61
C ASP A 275 -10.85 7.47 -2.00
N CYS A 276 -10.30 8.36 -2.83
CA CYS A 276 -11.00 9.55 -3.31
C CYS A 276 -11.69 9.32 -4.66
N GLY A 277 -11.68 8.10 -5.20
CA GLY A 277 -12.25 7.81 -6.51
C GLY A 277 -11.58 8.60 -7.64
N THR A 278 -12.37 8.95 -8.66
CA THR A 278 -11.90 9.69 -9.85
C THR A 278 -12.37 11.14 -9.90
N TYR A 279 -13.49 11.46 -9.25
CA TYR A 279 -14.11 12.78 -9.31
C TYR A 279 -13.63 13.66 -8.16
N VAL A 280 -13.37 14.94 -8.46
CA VAL A 280 -13.00 15.92 -7.43
C VAL A 280 -14.28 16.49 -6.83
N THR A 281 -14.72 15.92 -5.71
CA THR A 281 -15.77 16.48 -4.86
C THR A 281 -15.17 17.46 -3.85
N PRO A 282 -15.96 18.37 -3.22
CA PRO A 282 -15.46 19.23 -2.15
C PRO A 282 -14.85 18.44 -0.99
N ALA A 283 -15.46 17.32 -0.60
CA ALA A 283 -14.94 16.39 0.39
C ALA A 283 -13.59 15.79 -0.03
N GLY A 284 -13.50 15.25 -1.25
CA GLY A 284 -12.26 14.69 -1.78
C GLY A 284 -11.14 15.72 -1.93
N ALA A 285 -11.48 16.95 -2.35
CA ALA A 285 -10.54 18.07 -2.45
C ALA A 285 -9.92 18.42 -1.09
N ALA A 286 -10.76 18.51 -0.05
CA ALA A 286 -10.31 18.81 1.31
C ALA A 286 -9.34 17.76 1.87
N VAL A 287 -9.58 16.48 1.55
CA VAL A 287 -8.67 15.39 1.92
C VAL A 287 -7.38 15.45 1.12
N VAL A 288 -7.45 15.63 -0.20
CA VAL A 288 -6.24 15.74 -1.05
C VAL A 288 -5.36 16.90 -0.62
N GLU A 289 -5.95 18.03 -0.22
CA GLU A 289 -5.22 19.18 0.30
C GLU A 289 -4.45 18.83 1.59
N THR A 290 -5.09 18.17 2.55
CA THR A 290 -4.53 17.92 3.89
C THR A 290 -3.77 16.61 4.06
N ALA A 291 -3.77 15.73 3.04
CA ALA A 291 -3.05 14.47 3.07
C ALA A 291 -1.52 14.69 3.14
N ASP A 292 -0.80 13.78 3.80
CA ASP A 292 0.68 13.84 3.76
C ASP A 292 1.18 13.49 2.36
N GLN A 293 0.49 12.58 1.69
CA GLN A 293 0.77 12.18 0.32
C GLN A 293 -0.50 12.05 -0.50
N ALA A 294 -0.46 12.57 -1.73
CA ALA A 294 -1.51 12.37 -2.72
C ALA A 294 -0.97 11.50 -3.86
N VAL A 295 -1.62 10.38 -4.11
CA VAL A 295 -1.27 9.38 -5.11
C VAL A 295 -2.26 9.45 -6.26
N LEU A 296 -1.80 9.88 -7.43
CA LEU A 296 -2.59 9.97 -8.65
C LEU A 296 -2.32 8.77 -9.56
N LEU A 297 -3.28 7.85 -9.65
CA LEU A 297 -3.20 6.65 -10.48
C LEU A 297 -3.60 6.90 -11.92
N LEU A 298 -2.88 6.27 -12.84
CA LEU A 298 -3.23 6.26 -14.26
C LEU A 298 -2.75 4.98 -14.95
N THR A 299 -3.35 4.67 -16.08
CA THR A 299 -2.87 3.63 -17.01
C THR A 299 -1.91 4.23 -18.05
N PRO A 300 -0.99 3.44 -18.66
CA PRO A 300 -0.01 3.92 -19.64
C PRO A 300 -0.64 4.14 -21.02
N ASP A 301 -1.74 4.89 -21.07
CA ASP A 301 -2.40 5.31 -22.30
C ASP A 301 -2.55 6.83 -22.37
N VAL A 302 -2.64 7.35 -23.59
CA VAL A 302 -2.65 8.80 -23.84
C VAL A 302 -3.85 9.49 -23.18
N VAL A 303 -5.00 8.82 -23.11
CA VAL A 303 -6.22 9.41 -22.55
C VAL A 303 -6.06 9.57 -21.03
N ALA A 304 -5.54 8.56 -20.35
CA ALA A 304 -5.25 8.59 -18.92
C ALA A 304 -4.17 9.63 -18.57
N VAL A 305 -3.09 9.74 -19.35
CA VAL A 305 -2.06 10.77 -19.14
C VAL A 305 -2.63 12.18 -19.31
N ARG A 306 -3.46 12.42 -20.34
CA ARG A 306 -4.13 13.72 -20.50
C ARG A 306 -5.09 14.00 -19.36
N ALA A 307 -5.79 12.99 -18.87
CA ALA A 307 -6.69 13.13 -17.73
C ALA A 307 -5.93 13.47 -16.44
N ALA A 308 -4.81 12.80 -16.18
CA ALA A 308 -3.91 13.12 -15.08
C ALA A 308 -3.41 14.57 -15.15
N LYS A 309 -2.99 15.05 -16.34
CA LYS A 309 -2.60 16.44 -16.53
C LYS A 309 -3.73 17.43 -16.26
N ARG A 310 -4.96 17.11 -16.66
CA ARG A 310 -6.14 17.94 -16.34
C ARG A 310 -6.42 17.97 -14.84
N MET A 311 -6.29 16.83 -14.16
CA MET A 311 -6.46 16.71 -12.71
C MET A 311 -5.45 17.58 -11.96
N VAL A 312 -4.16 17.47 -12.29
CA VAL A 312 -3.10 18.28 -11.67
C VAL A 312 -3.33 19.77 -11.90
N ARG A 313 -3.71 20.18 -13.11
CA ARG A 313 -4.06 21.58 -13.40
C ARG A 313 -5.31 22.07 -12.65
N LEU A 314 -6.27 21.18 -12.42
CA LEU A 314 -7.45 21.49 -11.63
C LEU A 314 -7.07 21.75 -10.18
N TRP A 315 -6.27 20.86 -9.57
CA TRP A 315 -5.79 21.05 -8.20
C TRP A 315 -4.94 22.31 -8.04
N ASP A 316 -4.05 22.59 -8.99
CA ASP A 316 -3.24 23.80 -8.98
C ASP A 316 -4.13 25.06 -9.06
N ARG A 317 -5.09 25.11 -10.00
CA ARG A 317 -6.03 26.24 -10.13
C ARG A 317 -6.90 26.47 -8.90
N LEU A 318 -7.33 25.39 -8.25
CA LEU A 318 -8.16 25.44 -7.04
C LEU A 318 -7.32 25.54 -5.75
N GLN A 319 -5.99 25.63 -5.86
CA GLN A 319 -5.06 25.69 -4.74
C GLN A 319 -5.21 24.49 -3.78
N ILE A 320 -5.63 23.33 -4.30
CA ILE A 320 -5.80 22.09 -3.53
C ILE A 320 -4.44 21.45 -3.27
N ARG A 321 -3.62 21.28 -4.32
CA ARG A 321 -2.30 20.65 -4.21
C ARG A 321 -1.44 20.97 -5.43
N LYS A 322 -0.14 21.15 -5.20
CA LYS A 322 0.84 21.39 -6.27
C LYS A 322 1.24 20.11 -7.00
N ALA A 323 1.67 20.27 -8.24
CA ALA A 323 2.13 19.14 -9.05
C ALA A 323 3.32 18.42 -8.41
N GLU A 324 4.32 19.19 -7.95
CA GLU A 324 5.51 18.66 -7.30
C GLU A 324 5.25 17.98 -5.96
N GLU A 325 4.06 18.11 -5.38
CA GLU A 325 3.61 17.47 -4.13
C GLU A 325 2.78 16.21 -4.36
N THR A 326 2.51 15.89 -5.63
CA THR A 326 1.72 14.73 -6.06
C THR A 326 2.63 13.63 -6.56
N VAL A 327 2.33 12.38 -6.18
CA VAL A 327 3.00 11.18 -6.69
C VAL A 327 2.11 10.51 -7.73
N THR A 328 2.59 10.35 -8.96
CA THR A 328 1.89 9.58 -10.00
C THR A 328 2.32 8.13 -9.99
N VAL A 329 1.34 7.23 -10.10
CA VAL A 329 1.56 5.78 -10.18
C VAL A 329 1.00 5.26 -11.49
N VAL A 330 1.85 4.54 -12.25
CA VAL A 330 1.44 3.90 -13.50
C VAL A 330 0.98 2.48 -13.20
N ASN A 331 -0.33 2.27 -13.29
CA ASN A 331 -0.96 0.96 -13.18
C ASN A 331 -1.09 0.28 -14.54
N ARG A 332 -1.12 -1.05 -14.58
CA ARG A 332 -1.19 -1.86 -15.80
C ARG A 332 -0.01 -1.58 -16.76
N HIS A 333 1.17 -1.47 -16.19
CA HIS A 333 2.41 -1.26 -16.93
C HIS A 333 2.98 -2.61 -17.42
N THR A 334 3.55 -2.61 -18.62
CA THR A 334 4.36 -3.74 -19.10
C THR A 334 5.63 -3.20 -19.75
N ARG A 335 6.67 -4.03 -19.90
CA ARG A 335 7.94 -3.57 -20.51
C ARG A 335 7.78 -3.04 -21.94
N GLY A 336 6.73 -3.46 -22.65
CA GLY A 336 6.43 -3.03 -24.02
C GLY A 336 5.60 -1.74 -24.13
N THR A 337 5.13 -1.15 -23.02
CA THR A 337 4.32 0.07 -23.09
C THR A 337 5.19 1.27 -23.48
N GLU A 338 4.77 2.04 -24.47
CA GLU A 338 5.49 3.24 -24.92
C GLU A 338 5.49 4.35 -23.85
N ILE A 339 4.39 4.46 -23.08
CA ILE A 339 4.24 5.46 -22.04
C ILE A 339 4.94 4.99 -20.77
N GLN A 340 6.12 5.56 -20.52
CA GLN A 340 6.93 5.29 -19.33
C GLN A 340 6.61 6.28 -18.19
N PRO A 341 6.82 5.90 -16.92
CA PRO A 341 6.59 6.79 -15.76
C PRO A 341 7.30 8.15 -15.87
N ALA A 342 8.51 8.18 -16.44
CA ALA A 342 9.26 9.41 -16.67
C ALA A 342 8.56 10.39 -17.64
N LEU A 343 7.87 9.86 -18.67
CA LEU A 343 7.06 10.69 -19.56
C LEU A 343 5.85 11.26 -18.83
N VAL A 344 5.19 10.45 -18.00
CA VAL A 344 4.04 10.87 -17.18
C VAL A 344 4.43 12.01 -16.25
N ALA A 345 5.54 11.86 -15.50
CA ALA A 345 6.09 12.90 -14.65
C ALA A 345 6.33 14.20 -15.42
N ARG A 346 6.97 14.13 -16.60
CA ARG A 346 7.25 15.30 -17.44
C ARG A 346 5.97 16.00 -17.94
N VAL A 347 4.96 15.23 -18.34
CA VAL A 347 3.72 15.78 -18.89
C VAL A 347 2.84 16.41 -17.81
N THR A 348 2.85 15.84 -16.61
CA THR A 348 2.01 16.26 -15.48
C THR A 348 2.71 17.26 -14.55
N GLY A 349 4.04 17.31 -14.53
CA GLY A 349 4.82 18.09 -13.57
C GLY A 349 4.94 17.43 -12.19
N THR A 350 4.55 16.16 -12.07
CA THR A 350 4.50 15.42 -10.80
C THR A 350 5.75 14.58 -10.57
N ARG A 351 5.88 14.05 -9.34
CA ARG A 351 6.86 12.99 -9.06
C ARG A 351 6.28 11.65 -9.52
N ALA A 352 7.02 10.85 -10.27
CA ALA A 352 6.60 9.48 -10.58
C ALA A 352 7.11 8.51 -9.51
N ALA A 353 6.25 7.60 -9.06
CA ALA A 353 6.67 6.44 -8.29
C ALA A 353 7.63 5.58 -9.13
N ARG A 354 8.63 5.00 -8.47
CA ARG A 354 9.56 4.03 -9.08
C ARG A 354 8.85 2.72 -9.33
N THR A 355 7.94 2.36 -8.44
CA THR A 355 7.15 1.14 -8.53
C THR A 355 6.02 1.31 -9.54
N THR A 356 5.99 0.44 -10.56
CA THR A 356 4.85 0.31 -11.49
C THR A 356 4.08 -0.96 -11.17
N VAL A 357 2.77 -0.93 -11.40
CA VAL A 357 1.91 -2.10 -11.16
C VAL A 357 1.72 -2.86 -12.47
N PRO A 358 2.03 -4.16 -12.54
CA PRO A 358 2.00 -4.91 -13.78
C PRO A 358 0.57 -5.17 -14.28
N ASP A 359 0.37 -5.26 -15.60
CA ASP A 359 -0.92 -5.61 -16.20
C ASP A 359 -1.14 -7.13 -16.21
N VAL A 360 -1.60 -7.68 -15.07
CA VAL A 360 -1.92 -9.11 -14.95
C VAL A 360 -3.35 -9.33 -14.44
N PRO A 361 -4.40 -9.06 -15.24
CA PRO A 361 -5.80 -9.15 -14.80
C PRO A 361 -6.20 -10.53 -14.28
N LYS A 362 -5.58 -11.60 -14.82
CA LYS A 362 -5.81 -12.99 -14.40
C LYS A 362 -5.49 -13.25 -12.93
N GLU A 363 -4.53 -12.52 -12.35
CA GLU A 363 -4.21 -12.64 -10.92
C GLU A 363 -5.31 -12.00 -10.04
N LEU A 364 -6.09 -11.06 -10.59
CA LEU A 364 -7.09 -10.29 -9.85
C LEU A 364 -8.50 -10.85 -9.97
N HIS A 365 -8.91 -11.34 -11.15
CA HIS A 365 -10.31 -11.69 -11.44
C HIS A 365 -10.95 -12.57 -10.35
N GLY A 366 -10.30 -13.67 -9.96
CA GLY A 366 -10.88 -14.58 -8.96
C GLY A 366 -11.06 -13.96 -7.58
N ALA A 367 -10.19 -13.04 -7.17
CA ALA A 367 -10.30 -12.36 -5.88
C ALA A 367 -11.30 -11.19 -5.93
N VAL A 368 -11.36 -10.47 -7.04
CA VAL A 368 -12.30 -9.36 -7.26
C VAL A 368 -13.73 -9.88 -7.37
N ASP A 369 -13.98 -10.87 -8.23
CA ASP A 369 -15.32 -11.43 -8.45
C ASP A 369 -15.89 -12.10 -7.19
N ALA A 370 -15.01 -12.56 -6.30
CA ALA A 370 -15.38 -13.18 -5.04
C ALA A 370 -15.43 -12.20 -3.85
N GLY A 371 -15.14 -10.91 -4.05
CA GLY A 371 -15.08 -9.92 -2.97
C GLY A 371 -14.00 -10.18 -1.91
N ARG A 372 -12.96 -10.95 -2.25
CA ARG A 372 -11.89 -11.35 -1.33
C ARG A 372 -10.54 -10.80 -1.75
N LEU A 373 -10.49 -9.50 -1.97
CA LEU A 373 -9.25 -8.84 -2.40
C LEU A 373 -8.12 -8.95 -1.35
N HIS A 374 -8.48 -9.14 -0.09
CA HIS A 374 -7.52 -9.42 0.99
C HIS A 374 -6.83 -10.79 0.87
N ASP A 375 -7.45 -11.74 0.16
CA ASP A 375 -6.94 -13.10 -0.06
C ASP A 375 -6.03 -13.23 -1.30
N LEU A 376 -5.66 -12.13 -1.95
CA LEU A 376 -4.73 -12.19 -3.08
C LEU A 376 -3.45 -12.95 -2.72
N ASP A 377 -3.05 -13.89 -3.58
CA ASP A 377 -1.88 -14.74 -3.38
C ASP A 377 -0.63 -13.89 -3.12
N ALA A 378 0.19 -14.27 -2.14
CA ALA A 378 1.46 -13.60 -1.84
C ALA A 378 2.46 -13.59 -3.03
N LYS A 379 2.30 -14.54 -3.97
CA LYS A 379 3.06 -14.63 -5.22
C LYS A 379 2.51 -13.74 -6.34
N SER A 380 1.34 -13.12 -6.16
CA SER A 380 0.79 -12.18 -7.14
C SER A 380 1.77 -11.05 -7.36
N THR A 381 2.15 -10.87 -8.63
CA THR A 381 3.03 -9.78 -9.04
C THR A 381 2.36 -8.42 -8.85
N VAL A 382 1.03 -8.36 -9.01
CA VAL A 382 0.24 -7.15 -8.71
C VAL A 382 0.28 -6.82 -7.21
N LYS A 383 0.05 -7.80 -6.34
CA LYS A 383 0.12 -7.62 -4.88
C LYS A 383 1.52 -7.15 -4.45
N GLN A 384 2.56 -7.83 -4.92
CA GLN A 384 3.94 -7.48 -4.61
C GLN A 384 4.30 -6.06 -5.06
N ALA A 385 3.85 -5.64 -6.25
CA ALA A 385 4.04 -4.28 -6.73
C ALA A 385 3.31 -3.24 -5.87
N LEU A 386 2.05 -3.49 -5.49
CA LEU A 386 1.29 -2.58 -4.63
C LEU A 386 1.86 -2.48 -3.20
N TRP A 387 2.38 -3.58 -2.67
CA TRP A 387 3.05 -3.60 -1.36
C TRP A 387 4.44 -2.95 -1.43
N GLY A 388 5.17 -3.11 -2.53
CA GLY A 388 6.39 -2.37 -2.81
C GLY A 388 6.15 -0.86 -2.91
N LEU A 389 5.05 -0.46 -3.55
CA LEU A 389 4.59 0.92 -3.58
C LEU A 389 4.27 1.44 -2.16
N ALA A 390 3.63 0.63 -1.31
CA ALA A 390 3.40 1.00 0.09
C ALA A 390 4.72 1.30 0.83
N GLY A 391 5.75 0.47 0.63
CA GLY A 391 7.09 0.73 1.15
C GLY A 391 7.72 2.02 0.59
N GLU A 392 7.57 2.28 -0.71
CA GLU A 392 8.07 3.51 -1.35
C GLU A 392 7.39 4.77 -0.81
N LEU A 393 6.10 4.70 -0.51
CA LEU A 393 5.31 5.79 0.07
C LEU A 393 5.56 5.96 1.59
N GLY A 394 6.37 5.10 2.22
CA GLY A 394 6.64 5.14 3.66
C GLY A 394 5.46 4.65 4.52
N VAL A 395 4.55 3.90 3.91
CA VAL A 395 3.32 3.39 4.52
C VAL A 395 3.59 2.15 5.37
N VAL A 396 4.65 1.42 5.04
CA VAL A 396 5.14 0.23 5.75
C VAL A 396 6.42 0.59 6.49
N GLU A 397 6.57 0.15 7.74
CA GLU A 397 7.87 0.25 8.41
C GLU A 397 8.88 -0.69 7.73
N PRO A 398 10.14 -0.26 7.51
CA PRO A 398 11.19 -1.18 7.14
C PRO A 398 11.37 -2.17 8.29
N GLU A 399 11.37 -3.48 8.01
CA GLU A 399 11.51 -4.50 9.06
C GLU A 399 12.73 -4.22 9.95
N THR A 400 12.49 -3.73 11.16
CA THR A 400 13.49 -3.69 12.21
C THR A 400 13.57 -5.09 12.79
N GLY A 401 14.63 -5.82 12.40
CA GLY A 401 14.85 -7.22 12.75
C GLY A 401 14.58 -7.52 14.23
N GLY A 402 13.43 -8.13 14.50
CA GLY A 402 13.02 -8.61 15.82
C GLY A 402 13.94 -9.74 16.28
N ALA A 403 14.80 -9.42 17.24
CA ALA A 403 15.62 -10.36 17.97
C ALA A 403 14.76 -11.39 18.72
N ARG A 404 14.54 -12.57 18.13
CA ARG A 404 14.12 -13.76 18.88
C ARG A 404 15.35 -14.43 19.48
N LYS A 405 15.35 -14.53 20.81
CA LYS A 405 16.37 -15.15 21.65
C LYS A 405 16.74 -16.56 21.16
N SER A 406 18.05 -16.77 21.11
CA SER A 406 18.74 -17.98 20.67
C SER A 406 18.41 -19.23 21.49
N GLY A 407 17.99 -20.29 20.81
CA GLY A 407 18.44 -21.66 21.10
C GLY A 407 19.69 -21.95 20.27
N ARG A 408 20.77 -22.40 20.93
CA ARG A 408 22.12 -22.64 20.37
C ARG A 408 22.14 -23.48 19.09
N GLY A 409 22.77 -22.94 18.05
CA GLY A 409 23.28 -23.65 16.86
C GLY A 409 24.23 -22.72 16.09
N LEU A 410 25.38 -23.23 15.65
CA LEU A 410 26.58 -22.48 15.24
C LEU A 410 26.37 -21.27 14.31
N ARG A 411 27.05 -20.17 14.64
CA ARG A 411 27.15 -18.92 13.88
C ARG A 411 27.85 -19.11 12.53
N ARG A 412 27.21 -18.65 11.45
CA ARG A 412 27.87 -18.24 10.20
C ARG A 412 27.45 -16.80 9.89
N ALA A 413 28.41 -15.98 9.45
CA ALA A 413 28.34 -14.53 9.27
C ALA A 413 27.16 -14.05 8.38
N PRO A 414 26.67 -12.80 8.54
CA PRO A 414 25.53 -12.28 7.79
C PRO A 414 25.93 -12.09 6.32
N LYS A 415 25.22 -12.75 5.42
CA LYS A 415 25.49 -12.72 3.98
C LYS A 415 24.42 -11.88 3.29
N SER A 416 24.88 -10.78 2.71
CA SER A 416 24.21 -9.88 1.77
C SER A 416 23.29 -10.60 0.77
N ASP A 417 22.08 -10.05 0.60
CA ASP A 417 20.99 -10.46 -0.32
C ASP A 417 21.30 -10.35 -1.83
N ARG A 418 22.57 -10.26 -2.24
CA ARG A 418 22.94 -10.46 -3.65
C ARG A 418 23.05 -11.93 -4.06
N GLY A 419 22.86 -12.86 -3.12
CA GLY A 419 23.09 -14.30 -3.33
C GLY A 419 21.86 -15.16 -3.65
N ALA A 420 20.63 -14.69 -3.41
CA ALA A 420 19.44 -15.53 -3.59
C ALA A 420 19.10 -15.75 -5.08
N VAL A 421 19.25 -14.71 -5.91
CA VAL A 421 18.97 -14.80 -7.36
C VAL A 421 19.97 -15.70 -8.09
N THR A 422 21.21 -15.82 -7.60
CA THR A 422 22.23 -16.68 -8.24
C THR A 422 22.04 -18.17 -7.94
N LEU A 423 21.44 -18.52 -6.79
CA LEU A 423 21.19 -19.93 -6.42
C LEU A 423 20.01 -20.54 -7.18
N GLU A 424 18.96 -19.77 -7.46
CA GLU A 424 17.85 -20.24 -8.29
C GLU A 424 18.24 -20.38 -9.77
N PHE A 425 19.09 -19.47 -10.29
CA PHE A 425 19.65 -19.60 -11.63
C PHE A 425 20.60 -20.80 -11.77
N ALA A 426 21.40 -21.12 -10.74
CA ALA A 426 22.32 -22.25 -10.78
C ALA A 426 21.62 -23.62 -10.77
N GLY A 427 20.43 -23.73 -10.17
CA GLY A 427 19.64 -24.97 -10.18
C GLY A 427 18.75 -25.11 -11.42
N MET A 428 18.14 -24.01 -11.87
CA MET A 428 17.19 -24.04 -12.99
C MET A 428 17.89 -24.10 -14.35
N PHE A 429 19.08 -23.50 -14.50
CA PHE A 429 19.81 -23.50 -15.77
C PHE A 429 20.27 -24.89 -16.23
N PRO A 430 20.88 -25.75 -15.38
CA PRO A 430 21.19 -27.14 -15.76
C PRO A 430 19.94 -27.97 -16.07
N LEU A 431 18.84 -27.73 -15.34
CA LEU A 431 17.56 -28.40 -15.59
C LEU A 431 16.99 -28.02 -16.96
N LEU A 432 17.03 -26.74 -17.32
CA LEU A 432 16.62 -26.24 -18.63
C LEU A 432 17.47 -26.81 -19.77
N LEU A 433 18.80 -26.89 -19.59
CA LEU A 433 19.70 -27.52 -20.54
C LEU A 433 19.43 -29.03 -20.68
N ALA A 434 19.11 -29.72 -19.58
CA ALA A 434 18.75 -31.13 -19.61
C ALA A 434 17.44 -31.36 -20.38
N VAL A 435 16.40 -30.54 -20.12
CA VAL A 435 15.12 -30.61 -20.85
C VAL A 435 15.32 -30.31 -22.34
N LEU A 436 16.08 -29.27 -22.68
CA LEU A 436 16.39 -28.93 -24.07
C LEU A 436 17.18 -30.06 -24.76
N GLY A 437 18.13 -30.67 -24.04
CA GLY A 437 18.89 -31.83 -24.51
C GLY A 437 17.99 -33.04 -24.81
N ILE A 438 17.02 -33.34 -23.93
CA ILE A 438 16.05 -34.43 -24.13
C ILE A 438 15.18 -34.15 -25.37
N LEU A 439 14.63 -32.94 -25.50
CA LEU A 439 13.81 -32.56 -26.65
C LEU A 439 14.61 -32.66 -27.97
N TRP A 440 15.86 -32.22 -27.95
CA TRP A 440 16.76 -32.34 -29.10
C TRP A 440 17.07 -33.80 -29.45
N GLN A 441 17.27 -34.67 -28.45
CA GLN A 441 17.46 -36.10 -28.67
C GLN A 441 16.22 -36.77 -29.28
N CYS A 442 15.01 -36.41 -28.83
CA CYS A 442 13.78 -36.89 -29.44
C CYS A 442 13.67 -36.47 -30.91
N ALA A 443 14.05 -35.23 -31.23
CA ALA A 443 14.07 -34.73 -32.61
C ALA A 443 15.08 -35.49 -33.48
N LEU A 444 16.30 -35.72 -32.98
CA LEU A 444 17.33 -36.48 -33.69
C LEU A 444 16.93 -37.94 -33.92
N TYR A 445 16.28 -38.57 -32.94
CA TYR A 445 15.75 -39.93 -33.09
C TYR A 445 14.69 -39.99 -34.20
N GLY A 446 13.72 -39.06 -34.20
CA GLY A 446 12.70 -38.98 -35.24
C GLY A 446 13.28 -38.70 -36.64
N TYR A 447 14.27 -37.82 -36.72
CA TYR A 447 14.97 -37.52 -37.97
C TYR A 447 15.75 -38.74 -38.50
N SER A 448 16.45 -39.45 -37.60
CA SER A 448 17.18 -40.68 -37.95
C SER A 448 16.24 -41.79 -38.44
N TYR A 449 15.04 -41.91 -37.84
CA TYR A 449 14.01 -42.83 -38.31
C TYR A 449 13.53 -42.49 -39.72
N SER A 450 13.28 -41.20 -40.00
CA SER A 450 12.91 -40.76 -41.35
C SER A 450 14.02 -41.02 -42.38
N LEU A 451 15.29 -40.79 -42.02
CA LEU A 451 16.43 -41.06 -42.89
C LEU A 451 16.60 -42.56 -43.18
N ALA A 452 16.51 -43.40 -42.16
CA ALA A 452 16.59 -44.85 -42.30
C ALA A 452 15.47 -45.40 -43.20
N GLY A 453 14.25 -44.87 -43.07
CA GLY A 453 13.13 -45.23 -43.95
C GLY A 453 13.40 -44.90 -45.41
N ASN A 454 13.78 -43.66 -45.70
CA ASN A 454 14.07 -43.23 -47.08
C ASN A 454 15.26 -44.01 -47.68
N ALA A 455 16.30 -44.25 -46.89
CA ALA A 455 17.45 -45.05 -47.33
C ALA A 455 17.08 -46.51 -47.61
N ALA A 456 16.20 -47.11 -46.80
CA ALA A 456 15.72 -48.47 -47.03
C ALA A 456 14.87 -48.55 -48.30
N ASP A 457 13.99 -47.57 -48.56
CA ASP A 457 13.19 -47.53 -49.79
C ASP A 457 14.07 -47.45 -51.04
N GLU A 458 15.07 -46.57 -51.03
CA GLU A 458 15.99 -46.40 -52.16
C GLU A 458 16.87 -47.64 -52.37
N ALA A 459 17.37 -48.22 -51.29
CA ALA A 459 18.13 -49.47 -51.32
C ALA A 459 17.30 -50.65 -51.88
N ALA A 460 16.03 -50.74 -51.50
CA ALA A 460 15.13 -51.79 -52.00
C ALA A 460 14.88 -51.66 -53.50
N ARG A 461 14.65 -50.43 -53.99
CA ARG A 461 14.48 -50.17 -55.44
C ARG A 461 15.74 -50.44 -56.23
N ALA A 462 16.89 -49.95 -55.78
CA ALA A 462 18.17 -50.19 -56.42
C ALA A 462 18.50 -51.69 -56.44
N ALA A 463 18.24 -52.41 -55.34
CA ALA A 463 18.42 -53.85 -55.27
C ALA A 463 17.49 -54.61 -56.24
N ALA A 464 16.23 -54.19 -56.39
CA ALA A 464 15.28 -54.78 -57.34
C ALA A 464 15.72 -54.57 -58.80
N ALA A 465 16.16 -53.37 -59.16
CA ALA A 465 16.70 -53.08 -60.49
C ALA A 465 18.03 -53.81 -60.77
N ALA A 466 18.86 -53.98 -59.73
CA ALA A 466 20.15 -54.63 -59.85
C ALA A 466 20.09 -56.15 -60.04
N VAL A 467 18.93 -56.78 -59.78
CA VAL A 467 18.72 -58.21 -60.10
C VAL A 467 18.97 -58.48 -61.59
N VAL A 468 18.63 -57.52 -62.45
CA VAL A 468 18.82 -57.63 -63.91
C VAL A 468 20.23 -57.24 -64.34
N SER A 469 20.85 -56.23 -63.69
CA SER A 469 22.17 -55.71 -64.07
C SER A 469 23.36 -56.45 -63.45
N GLY A 470 23.15 -57.24 -62.40
CA GLY A 470 24.18 -58.00 -61.71
C GLY A 470 25.09 -57.18 -60.78
N ASP A 471 24.72 -55.94 -60.45
CA ASP A 471 25.50 -55.08 -59.56
C ASP A 471 25.23 -55.38 -58.07
N ALA A 472 26.10 -56.21 -57.48
CA ALA A 472 26.02 -56.57 -56.06
C ALA A 472 26.23 -55.38 -55.09
N GLY A 473 26.76 -54.24 -55.55
CA GLY A 473 27.02 -53.06 -54.75
C GLY A 473 25.87 -52.04 -54.73
N ALA A 474 24.94 -52.12 -55.69
CA ALA A 474 23.90 -51.12 -55.92
C ALA A 474 23.02 -50.84 -54.69
N CYS A 475 22.74 -51.87 -53.89
CA CYS A 475 21.97 -51.73 -52.64
C CYS A 475 22.68 -50.84 -51.60
N ASP A 476 23.97 -51.08 -51.34
CA ASP A 476 24.72 -50.34 -50.30
C ASP A 476 25.02 -48.91 -50.75
N SER A 477 25.33 -48.72 -52.04
CA SER A 477 25.59 -47.39 -52.59
C SER A 477 24.34 -46.51 -52.58
N ALA A 478 23.20 -47.03 -53.03
CA ALA A 478 21.94 -46.27 -53.07
C ALA A 478 21.44 -45.90 -51.66
N ALA A 479 21.60 -46.81 -50.68
CA ALA A 479 21.26 -46.54 -49.29
C ALA A 479 22.05 -45.36 -48.70
N LYS A 480 23.35 -45.22 -49.06
CA LYS A 480 24.27 -44.25 -48.46
C LYS A 480 24.37 -42.94 -49.22
N GLU A 481 23.96 -42.88 -50.48
CA GLU A 481 24.11 -41.72 -51.37
C GLU A 481 23.52 -40.43 -50.79
N HIS A 482 22.35 -40.53 -50.13
CA HIS A 482 21.63 -39.38 -49.58
C HIS A 482 21.72 -39.27 -48.06
N LEU A 483 22.56 -40.10 -47.40
CA LEU A 483 22.77 -39.99 -45.97
C LEU A 483 23.72 -38.83 -45.63
N PRO A 484 23.31 -37.89 -44.76
CA PRO A 484 24.21 -36.83 -44.29
C PRO A 484 25.42 -37.42 -43.54
N GLY A 485 26.54 -36.70 -43.53
CA GLY A 485 27.83 -37.19 -43.00
C GLY A 485 27.81 -37.85 -41.61
N ALA A 486 26.95 -37.39 -40.70
CA ALA A 486 26.83 -37.96 -39.35
C ALA A 486 26.12 -39.34 -39.28
N TRP A 487 25.54 -39.82 -40.39
CA TRP A 487 24.80 -41.07 -40.51
C TRP A 487 25.39 -42.03 -41.55
N GLN A 488 26.57 -41.72 -42.12
CA GLN A 488 27.19 -42.54 -43.19
C GLN A 488 27.68 -43.91 -42.72
N ASP A 489 27.88 -44.11 -41.42
CA ASP A 489 28.22 -45.41 -40.82
C ASP A 489 27.01 -46.37 -40.73
N ALA A 490 25.99 -46.18 -41.56
CA ALA A 490 24.80 -47.03 -41.64
C ALA A 490 25.17 -48.45 -42.09
N ARG A 491 24.53 -49.44 -41.46
CA ARG A 491 24.62 -50.85 -41.87
C ARG A 491 23.44 -51.17 -42.78
N VAL A 492 23.73 -51.69 -43.96
CA VAL A 492 22.74 -51.97 -45.00
C VAL A 492 22.80 -53.46 -45.33
N SER A 493 21.66 -54.10 -45.39
CA SER A 493 21.54 -55.48 -45.85
C SER A 493 20.34 -55.63 -46.77
N CYS A 494 20.57 -56.16 -47.97
CA CYS A 494 19.51 -56.50 -48.90
C CYS A 494 19.41 -58.01 -49.07
N ALA A 495 18.19 -58.54 -49.14
CA ALA A 495 17.93 -59.94 -49.40
C ALA A 495 16.68 -60.09 -50.28
N ALA A 496 16.71 -61.08 -51.17
CA ALA A 496 15.53 -61.48 -51.94
C ALA A 496 14.59 -62.31 -51.05
N GLU A 497 13.31 -61.98 -51.06
CA GLU A 497 12.25 -62.75 -50.40
C GLU A 497 11.09 -62.95 -51.37
N GLY A 498 11.16 -64.03 -52.17
CA GLY A 498 10.25 -64.24 -53.30
C GLY A 498 10.52 -63.24 -54.41
N ASP A 499 9.46 -62.64 -54.95
CA ASP A 499 9.52 -61.63 -56.02
C ASP A 499 9.79 -60.20 -55.51
N VAL A 500 10.16 -60.05 -54.23
CA VAL A 500 10.40 -58.75 -53.58
C VAL A 500 11.81 -58.70 -53.02
N MET A 501 12.56 -57.67 -53.39
CA MET A 501 13.83 -57.32 -52.75
C MET A 501 13.55 -56.51 -51.50
N LYS A 502 13.99 -57.01 -50.34
CA LYS A 502 13.89 -56.28 -49.08
C LYS A 502 15.23 -55.68 -48.70
N ALA A 503 15.21 -54.42 -48.30
CA ALA A 503 16.37 -53.73 -47.75
C ALA A 503 16.12 -53.38 -46.28
N ARG A 504 17.12 -53.65 -45.44
CA ARG A 504 17.17 -53.22 -44.04
C ARG A 504 18.33 -52.26 -43.87
N VAL A 505 18.04 -51.12 -43.25
CA VAL A 505 19.01 -50.07 -42.95
C VAL A 505 18.98 -49.79 -41.46
N ASP A 506 20.14 -49.95 -40.83
CA ASP A 506 20.36 -49.69 -39.41
C ASP A 506 21.27 -48.47 -39.28
N ILE A 507 20.78 -47.40 -38.65
CA ILE A 507 21.55 -46.17 -38.48
C ILE A 507 21.68 -45.80 -37.01
N LYS A 508 22.89 -45.39 -36.62
CA LYS A 508 23.18 -44.86 -35.28
C LYS A 508 22.63 -43.44 -35.14
N VAL A 509 21.96 -43.17 -34.03
CA VAL A 509 21.48 -41.82 -33.71
C VAL A 509 22.62 -41.03 -33.08
N PRO A 510 23.07 -39.92 -33.70
CA PRO A 510 24.13 -39.11 -33.13
C PRO A 510 23.67 -38.43 -31.84
N VAL A 511 24.53 -38.42 -30.82
CA VAL A 511 24.24 -37.81 -29.51
C VAL A 511 24.80 -36.39 -29.48
N PHE A 512 24.07 -35.48 -28.82
CA PHE A 512 24.40 -34.05 -28.73
C PHE A 512 25.55 -33.74 -27.76
N PHE A 513 25.85 -34.66 -26.83
CA PHE A 513 26.91 -34.48 -25.84
C PHE A 513 28.20 -35.20 -26.28
N PRO A 514 29.30 -34.46 -26.53
CA PRO A 514 30.58 -35.07 -26.87
C PRO A 514 31.07 -35.97 -25.71
N GLY A 515 31.32 -37.25 -26.00
CA GLY A 515 31.82 -38.23 -25.04
C GLY A 515 30.77 -39.21 -24.47
N VAL A 516 29.48 -39.09 -24.82
CA VAL A 516 28.43 -40.04 -24.41
C VAL A 516 27.97 -40.87 -25.61
N THR A 517 28.33 -42.15 -25.67
CA THR A 517 27.81 -43.09 -26.67
C THR A 517 26.65 -43.87 -26.08
N THR A 518 25.41 -43.47 -26.39
CA THR A 518 24.20 -44.18 -25.89
C THR A 518 23.93 -45.50 -26.62
N GLY A 519 24.56 -45.72 -27.79
CA GLY A 519 24.38 -46.94 -28.58
C GLY A 519 23.00 -47.07 -29.20
N TRP A 520 22.25 -45.97 -29.34
CA TRP A 520 20.91 -45.99 -29.92
C TRP A 520 20.98 -46.17 -31.43
N GLU A 521 20.32 -47.21 -31.92
CA GLU A 521 20.20 -47.52 -33.33
C GLU A 521 18.72 -47.48 -33.72
N VAL A 522 18.47 -46.97 -34.91
CA VAL A 522 17.15 -46.99 -35.55
C VAL A 522 17.20 -47.95 -36.71
N HIS A 523 16.19 -48.81 -36.77
CA HIS A 523 16.05 -49.86 -37.76
C HIS A 523 14.86 -49.53 -38.67
N ALA A 524 15.09 -49.52 -39.97
CA ALA A 524 14.03 -49.38 -40.97
C ALA A 524 14.15 -50.49 -42.02
N GLN A 525 13.01 -50.90 -42.56
CA GLN A 525 12.93 -51.95 -43.57
C GLN A 525 11.91 -51.58 -44.64
N ALA A 526 12.29 -51.77 -45.90
CA ALA A 526 11.45 -51.54 -47.06
C ALA A 526 11.55 -52.70 -48.04
N GLY A 527 10.65 -52.75 -49.03
CA GLY A 527 10.64 -53.77 -50.06
C GLY A 527 10.16 -53.23 -51.41
N ALA A 528 10.78 -53.69 -52.49
CA ALA A 528 10.40 -53.38 -53.87
C ALA A 528 10.30 -54.66 -54.69
N ALA A 529 9.28 -54.76 -55.54
CA ALA A 529 9.10 -55.92 -56.41
C ALA A 529 10.18 -55.94 -57.50
N VAL A 530 10.69 -57.12 -57.84
CA VAL A 530 11.59 -57.32 -58.98
C VAL A 530 10.75 -57.26 -60.25
N GLU A 531 11.04 -56.30 -61.13
CA GLU A 531 10.43 -56.28 -62.46
C GLU A 531 10.97 -57.47 -63.26
N GLY A 532 10.12 -58.48 -63.45
CA GLY A 532 10.38 -59.56 -64.38
C GLY A 532 10.20 -59.05 -65.81
N ASP A 533 11.11 -59.43 -66.70
CA ASP A 533 10.94 -59.27 -68.14
C ASP A 533 9.65 -60.01 -68.55
N ASP A 534 8.57 -59.25 -68.82
CA ASP A 534 7.53 -59.69 -69.74
C ASP A 534 8.17 -59.77 -71.14
N THR A 535 8.88 -60.86 -71.42
CA THR A 535 9.20 -61.23 -72.81
C THR A 535 7.91 -61.61 -73.55
N PRO A 536 7.80 -61.23 -74.84
CA PRO A 536 6.57 -60.72 -75.47
C PRO A 536 5.41 -61.69 -75.69
#